data_AF-A0A2I1BV20-F1
#
_entry.id   AF-A0A2I1BV20-F1
#
_cell.length_a   1.000
_cell.length_b   1.000
_cell.length_c   1.000
_cell.angle_alpha   90.00
_cell.angle_beta   90.00
_cell.angle_gamma   90.00
#
_symmetry.space_group_name_H-M   'P 1'
#
loop_
_entity.id
_entity.type
_entity.pdbx_description
1 polymer ?
#
loop_
_entity_poly.entity_id
_entity_poly.type
_entity_poly.pdbx_seq_one_letter_code
_entity_poly.pdbx_strand_id
1 'polypeptide(L)'
;RPGSPVAGARTNDGAYYVNFPGGVNDIAIFTLEVQRVKGTETVSVTLNDNGNGSAPGTKWSCTSTNDSVEGTVEKCAYDGDISLTPFNS
;
A
#
# COMPACT_ATOMS: atom_id res chain seq x y z
N ARG A 1 -2.85 1.73 -14.40
CA ARG A 1 -4.04 1.13 -13.76
C ARG A 1 -4.07 1.45 -12.26
N PRO A 2 -4.80 2.50 -11.83
CA PRO A 2 -5.46 2.46 -10.54
C PRO A 2 -6.58 1.41 -10.67
N GLY A 3 -6.20 0.15 -10.50
CA GLY A 3 -7.13 -0.97 -10.49
C GLY A 3 -7.35 -1.36 -9.04
N SER A 4 -8.51 -1.93 -8.73
CA SER A 4 -8.65 -2.69 -7.49
C SER A 4 -7.44 -3.64 -7.38
N PRO A 5 -6.82 -3.74 -6.20
CA PRO A 5 -5.68 -4.63 -5.99
C PRO A 5 -6.00 -6.00 -6.55
N VAL A 6 -4.99 -6.67 -7.12
CA VAL A 6 -5.17 -8.02 -7.65
C VAL A 6 -5.79 -8.88 -6.55
N ALA A 7 -7.02 -9.34 -6.76
CA ALA A 7 -7.73 -10.14 -5.77
C ALA A 7 -6.88 -11.37 -5.42
N GLY A 8 -6.64 -11.58 -4.13
CA GLY A 8 -5.77 -12.65 -3.66
C GLY A 8 -4.27 -12.40 -3.81
N ALA A 9 -3.84 -11.14 -3.96
CA ALA A 9 -2.43 -10.78 -3.81
C ALA A 9 -1.91 -11.24 -2.43
N ARG A 10 -0.71 -11.82 -2.42
CA ARG A 10 -0.09 -12.39 -1.23
C ARG A 10 1.35 -11.94 -1.08
N THR A 11 1.84 -11.98 0.15
CA THR A 11 3.28 -11.92 0.44
C THR A 11 4.00 -13.09 -0.22
N ASN A 12 5.31 -12.94 -0.47
CA ASN A 12 6.11 -13.94 -1.19
C ASN A 12 6.13 -15.32 -0.47
N ASP A 13 6.03 -15.33 0.85
CA ASP A 13 5.91 -16.56 1.65
C ASP A 13 4.48 -17.18 1.64
N GLY A 14 3.52 -16.49 1.02
CA GLY A 14 2.12 -16.89 0.94
C GLY A 14 1.37 -16.88 2.27
N ALA A 15 1.95 -16.34 3.33
CA ALA A 15 1.37 -16.37 4.67
C ALA A 15 0.30 -15.31 4.90
N TYR A 16 0.33 -14.22 4.13
CA TYR A 16 -0.57 -13.09 4.27
C TYR A 16 -1.18 -12.65 2.95
N TYR A 17 -2.44 -12.21 3.00
CA TYR A 17 -3.07 -11.41 1.95
C TYR A 17 -2.64 -9.95 2.08
N VAL A 18 -2.44 -9.30 0.93
CA VAL A 18 -2.19 -7.86 0.83
C VAL A 18 -3.43 -7.20 0.24
N ASN A 19 -4.10 -6.40 1.06
CA ASN A 19 -5.36 -5.76 0.74
C ASN A 19 -5.19 -4.22 0.73
N PHE A 20 -5.96 -3.56 -0.13
CA PHE A 20 -6.11 -2.09 -0.10
C PHE A 20 -7.61 -1.79 0.03
N PRO A 21 -8.14 -1.82 1.25
CA PRO A 21 -9.57 -1.61 1.49
C PRO A 21 -9.98 -0.22 0.95
N GLY A 22 -11.08 -0.16 0.20
CA GLY A 22 -11.53 1.07 -0.46
C GLY A 22 -10.81 1.40 -1.78
N GLY A 23 -9.80 0.60 -2.17
CA GLY A 23 -8.97 0.83 -3.35
C GLY A 23 -7.87 1.87 -3.12
N VAL A 24 -7.03 2.08 -4.15
CA VAL A 24 -6.00 3.13 -4.16
C VAL A 24 -6.40 4.16 -5.21
N ASN A 25 -7.20 5.13 -4.79
CA ASN A 25 -7.65 6.23 -5.65
C ASN A 25 -6.68 7.42 -5.60
N ASP A 26 -5.90 7.51 -4.53
CA ASP A 26 -4.85 8.49 -4.32
C ASP A 26 -3.63 7.77 -3.74
N ILE A 27 -2.51 7.83 -4.44
CA ILE A 27 -1.27 7.18 -3.97
C ILE A 27 -0.57 8.02 -2.89
N ALA A 28 -0.95 9.30 -2.75
CA ALA A 28 -0.52 10.15 -1.66
C ALA A 28 -1.13 9.73 -0.31
N ILE A 29 -2.27 9.02 -0.33
CA ILE A 29 -2.90 8.51 0.89
C ILE A 29 -3.73 7.25 0.63
N PHE A 30 -3.32 6.14 1.21
CA PHE A 30 -4.06 4.88 1.10
C PHE A 30 -3.89 4.00 2.33
N THR A 31 -4.86 3.10 2.53
CA THR A 31 -4.78 2.08 3.58
C THR A 31 -4.16 0.80 3.03
N LEU A 32 -3.09 0.35 3.66
CA LEU A 32 -2.51 -0.97 3.44
C LEU A 32 -2.98 -1.90 4.57
N GLU A 33 -3.58 -3.02 4.21
CA GLU A 33 -3.99 -4.06 5.15
C GLU A 33 -3.28 -5.37 4.83
N VAL A 34 -2.77 -6.01 5.88
CA VAL A 34 -2.15 -7.33 5.83
C VAL A 34 -2.97 -8.28 6.70
N GLN A 35 -3.55 -9.31 6.07
CA GLN A 35 -4.40 -10.29 6.75
C GLN A 35 -3.76 -11.68 6.67
N ARG A 36 -3.67 -12.40 7.80
CA ARG A 36 -3.12 -13.75 7.82
C ARG A 36 -4.03 -14.72 7.03
N VAL A 37 -3.44 -15.51 6.12
CA VAL A 37 -4.21 -16.48 5.31
C VAL A 37 -4.83 -17.56 6.20
N LYS A 38 -4.12 -17.96 7.26
CA LYS A 38 -4.56 -18.94 8.25
C LYS A 38 -4.66 -18.27 9.62
N GLY A 39 -5.80 -17.68 9.92
CA GLY A 39 -6.03 -16.99 11.20
C GLY A 39 -7.01 -15.84 11.03
N THR A 40 -7.13 -15.03 12.09
CA THR A 40 -7.99 -13.83 12.11
C THR A 40 -7.19 -12.56 12.33
N GLU A 41 -5.86 -12.67 12.35
CA GLU A 41 -4.96 -11.54 12.55
C GLU A 41 -4.97 -10.65 11.30
N THR A 42 -5.33 -9.39 11.53
CA THR A 42 -5.33 -8.35 10.52
C THR A 42 -4.62 -7.14 11.09
N VAL A 43 -3.73 -6.55 10.31
CA VAL A 43 -3.08 -5.28 10.62
C VAL A 43 -3.35 -4.31 9.48
N SER A 44 -3.88 -3.14 9.82
CA SER A 44 -4.17 -2.09 8.85
C SER A 44 -3.41 -0.82 9.23
N VAL A 45 -2.77 -0.19 8.25
CA VAL A 45 -2.09 1.09 8.41
C VAL A 45 -2.55 2.05 7.31
N THR A 46 -2.72 3.32 7.67
CA THR A 46 -2.85 4.37 6.66
C THR A 46 -1.46 4.90 6.35
N LEU A 47 -1.05 4.74 5.10
CA LEU A 47 0.18 5.30 4.56
C LEU A 47 -0.16 6.62 3.90
N ASN A 48 0.67 7.63 4.14
CA ASN A 48 0.63 8.88 3.41
C ASN A 48 2.02 9.24 2.90
N ASP A 49 2.06 10.02 1.82
CA ASP A 49 3.28 10.50 1.19
C ASP A 49 4.02 11.54 2.05
N ASN A 50 3.30 12.23 2.94
CA ASN A 50 3.81 13.40 3.66
C ASN A 50 3.66 13.38 5.20
N GLY A 51 3.56 12.20 5.79
CA GLY A 51 3.85 11.98 7.21
C GLY A 51 2.67 11.57 8.08
N ASN A 52 2.74 10.37 8.65
CA ASN A 52 2.48 10.13 10.07
C ASN A 52 3.11 8.79 10.50
N GLY A 53 4.21 8.84 11.25
CA GLY A 53 4.73 7.74 12.08
C GLY A 53 5.33 6.50 11.39
N SER A 54 4.70 5.94 10.36
CA SER A 54 5.09 4.65 9.75
C SER A 54 5.92 4.77 8.46
N ALA A 55 5.89 5.93 7.80
CA ALA A 55 6.80 6.30 6.73
C ALA A 55 7.58 7.56 7.16
N PRO A 56 8.86 7.45 7.55
CA PRO A 56 9.65 8.62 7.91
C PRO A 56 9.93 9.49 6.66
N GLY A 57 9.24 10.63 6.52
CA GLY A 57 9.51 11.64 5.50
C GLY A 57 9.19 11.24 4.05
N THR A 58 9.86 11.93 3.10
CA THR A 58 9.68 11.90 1.63
C THR A 58 10.17 10.61 0.95
N LYS A 59 10.01 9.44 1.57
CA LYS A 59 10.48 8.15 1.01
C LYS A 59 9.72 7.72 -0.23
N TRP A 60 8.59 8.35 -0.52
CA TRP A 60 7.87 8.14 -1.76
C TRP A 60 8.51 8.98 -2.88
N SER A 61 9.06 8.30 -3.88
CA SER A 61 9.51 8.91 -5.13
C SER A 61 8.43 8.74 -6.19
N CYS A 62 7.70 9.81 -6.45
CA CYS A 62 6.60 9.85 -7.40
C CYS A 62 7.02 10.45 -8.74
N THR A 63 6.63 9.81 -9.84
CA THR A 63 6.84 10.30 -11.19
C THR A 63 5.53 10.25 -11.97
N SER A 64 5.22 11.34 -12.67
CA SER A 64 4.11 11.36 -13.63
C SER A 64 4.58 10.76 -14.95
N THR A 65 3.87 9.75 -15.44
CA THR A 65 4.14 9.12 -16.74
C THR A 65 2.89 9.16 -17.59
N ASN A 66 3.03 9.51 -18.86
CA ASN A 66 1.92 9.40 -19.82
C ASN A 66 1.75 7.93 -20.18
N ASP A 67 0.69 7.31 -19.69
CA ASP A 67 0.27 6.00 -20.13
C ASP A 67 -0.56 6.18 -21.41
N SER A 68 -0.12 5.54 -22.49
CA SER A 68 -0.75 5.64 -23.82
C SER A 68 -2.21 5.21 -23.86
N VAL A 69 -2.71 4.56 -22.80
CA VAL A 69 -4.09 4.09 -22.68
C VAL A 69 -4.92 4.88 -21.66
N GLU A 70 -4.31 5.40 -20.59
CA GLU A 70 -5.04 6.01 -19.44
C GLU A 70 -4.75 7.50 -19.21
N GLY A 71 -3.93 8.15 -20.05
CA GLY A 71 -3.52 9.54 -19.87
C GLY A 71 -2.36 9.68 -18.89
N THR A 72 -2.26 10.82 -18.18
CA THR A 72 -1.20 11.01 -17.19
C THR A 72 -1.47 10.17 -15.95
N VAL A 73 -0.58 9.21 -15.66
CA VAL A 73 -0.63 8.32 -14.48
C VAL A 73 0.53 8.64 -13.56
N GLU A 74 0.26 8.82 -12.28
CA GLU A 74 1.27 8.95 -11.24
C GLU A 74 1.76 7.57 -10.77
N LYS A 75 3.08 7.41 -10.68
CA LYS A 75 3.74 6.20 -10.20
C LYS A 75 4.66 6.56 -9.05
N CYS A 76 4.39 6.01 -7.87
CA CYS A 76 5.22 6.21 -6.69
C CYS A 76 5.94 4.91 -6.29
N ALA A 77 7.22 5.03 -5.97
CA ALA A 77 8.02 3.97 -5.36
C ALA A 77 8.40 4.38 -3.93
N TYR A 78 8.24 3.47 -2.98
CA TYR A 78 8.70 3.69 -1.62
C TYR A 78 10.17 3.25 -1.47
N ASP A 79 11.02 4.15 -0.97
CA ASP A 79 12.42 3.89 -0.68
C ASP A 79 12.62 3.44 0.79
N GLY A 80 12.62 2.12 0.97
CA GLY A 80 12.88 1.45 2.24
C GLY A 80 11.84 0.39 2.60
N ASP A 81 11.82 0.00 3.87
CA ASP A 81 10.89 -1.00 4.40
C ASP A 81 9.75 -0.34 5.19
N ILE A 82 8.52 -0.79 4.94
CA ILE A 82 7.35 -0.44 5.77
C ILE A 82 7.26 -1.46 6.89
N SER A 83 7.49 -1.01 8.12
CA SER A 83 7.34 -1.84 9.32
C SER A 83 5.96 -1.64 9.94
N LEU A 84 5.18 -2.70 10.00
CA LEU A 84 3.86 -2.71 10.64
C LEU A 84 3.95 -3.46 11.96
N THR A 85 3.87 -2.72 13.06
CA THR A 85 3.68 -3.32 14.39
C THR A 85 2.18 -3.39 14.67
N PRO A 86 1.62 -4.57 14.98
CA PRO A 86 0.25 -4.66 15.47
C PRO A 86 0.11 -3.74 16.69
N PHE A 87 -0.89 -2.86 16.70
CA PHE A 87 -1.27 -2.18 17.94
C PHE A 87 -1.84 -3.24 18.87
N ASN A 88 -1.04 -3.66 19.86
CA ASN A 88 -1.59 -4.35 21.01
C ASN A 88 -2.45 -3.32 21.75
N SER A 89 -3.77 -3.49 21.66
CA SER A 89 -4.74 -2.68 22.40
C SER A 89 -4.68 -2.95 23.89
#